data_AF-A0A972V8V3-F1
#
_entry.id   AF-A0A972V8V3-F1
#
_cell.length_a   1.000
_cell.length_b   1.000
_cell.length_c   1.000
_cell.angle_alpha   90.00
_cell.angle_beta   90.00
_cell.angle_gamma   90.00
#
_symmetry.space_group_name_H-M   'P 1'
#
loop_
_entity.id
_entity.type
_entity.pdbx_description
1 polymer ?
#
loop_
_entity_poly.entity_id
_entity_poly.type
_entity_poly.pdbx_seq_one_letter_code
_entity_poly.pdbx_strand_id
1 'polypeptide(L)'
;MRKTIAVLLTGILSISVLGKTSQFPNLVPTEPATAANYWCTWYAQNYWQQRGGEITDFSQINNPNAREELTYDHLFNEAEGWATMYLPRGRSDYFFLIDHGWQTKVAPERTVPGSKPFFSMQIDPHDFEAYGDAAPQESLRLFNEEIISHGWRGLGLWVRGTVSAEAARMFVKWSKHAGIKYWKIDGGGTQNFHSYRIKQAIYPELQLEYINGTGPFNDHWDDPLRTSYPSPYDIGRPKQKGMLNILQNTDVFRTYDVAPILVSTATMQRVNDILKQTQNDPKYIAILNIQDDPQIAAGMGCLIASKRHPNYMERTYQGEDFHHQIRGKRMIQKRMNEIERFGRWQRIAPAFAAGVGSYVASEDDLIDCYPHTEKDTWFKAVYGKTAFQSAPAIMARNMPLPRVEVQGDAPYVMASTYPNGPVCVATEGRVKPGDQWFHPRARVTLQVKDATQVIGIFGHYDELVIEFAEPLNGIANVWAQDLLSDKARDISRLVKIKGHRLTIPGRLIDELGTSAGDRDDISVPGMVLQLQK
;
A
#
# COMPACT_ATOMS: atom_id res chain seq x y z
N MET A 1 19.53 -13.61 -75.38
CA MET A 1 18.96 -14.80 -74.70
C MET A 1 20.12 -15.63 -74.15
N ARG A 2 20.14 -15.86 -72.83
CA ARG A 2 20.97 -16.79 -72.02
C ARG A 2 22.50 -16.62 -71.99
N LYS A 3 23.03 -16.33 -70.80
CA LYS A 3 23.82 -17.29 -69.99
C LYS A 3 24.08 -16.76 -68.58
N THR A 4 23.79 -17.61 -67.61
CA THR A 4 24.05 -17.51 -66.17
C THR A 4 25.55 -17.66 -65.89
N ILE A 5 26.11 -16.89 -64.95
CA ILE A 5 27.32 -17.27 -64.19
C ILE A 5 27.09 -16.88 -62.73
N ALA A 6 27.16 -17.88 -61.85
CA ALA A 6 27.20 -17.75 -60.41
C ALA A 6 28.63 -17.49 -59.95
N VAL A 7 28.83 -16.62 -58.96
CA VAL A 7 30.11 -16.46 -58.26
C VAL A 7 29.89 -16.66 -56.77
N LEU A 8 30.58 -17.69 -56.26
CA LEU A 8 30.77 -18.04 -54.86
C LEU A 8 31.43 -16.87 -54.10
N LEU A 9 30.91 -16.51 -52.93
CA LEU A 9 31.66 -15.74 -51.92
C LEU A 9 32.06 -16.67 -50.78
N THR A 10 33.36 -16.90 -50.66
CA THR A 10 34.05 -17.56 -49.55
C THR A 10 34.10 -16.64 -48.33
N GLY A 11 33.71 -17.17 -47.18
CA GLY A 11 33.68 -16.46 -45.89
C GLY A 11 35.05 -16.29 -45.24
N ILE A 12 35.13 -15.29 -44.37
CA ILE A 12 36.19 -15.10 -43.37
C ILE A 12 35.52 -15.16 -42.00
N LEU A 13 35.84 -16.20 -41.23
CA LEU A 13 35.45 -16.33 -39.82
C LEU A 13 36.26 -15.31 -39.00
N SER A 14 35.55 -14.39 -38.35
CA SER A 14 36.10 -13.55 -37.29
C SER A 14 35.70 -14.18 -35.96
N ILE A 15 36.63 -14.81 -35.25
CA ILE A 15 36.42 -15.28 -33.89
C ILE A 15 36.52 -14.06 -32.98
N SER A 16 35.38 -13.44 -32.69
CA SER A 16 35.27 -12.46 -31.60
C SER A 16 35.24 -13.22 -30.27
N VAL A 17 36.29 -13.05 -29.48
CA VAL A 17 36.33 -13.44 -28.06
C VAL A 17 35.26 -12.62 -27.33
N LEU A 18 34.10 -13.23 -27.11
CA LEU A 18 33.06 -12.72 -26.22
C LEU A 18 33.62 -12.76 -24.80
N GLY A 19 34.11 -11.61 -24.32
CA GLY A 19 34.24 -11.39 -22.89
C GLY A 19 32.88 -11.63 -22.25
N LYS A 20 32.81 -12.52 -21.25
CA LYS A 20 31.66 -12.62 -20.36
C LYS A 20 31.50 -11.27 -19.66
N THR A 21 30.72 -10.37 -20.23
CA THR A 21 30.08 -9.30 -19.45
C THR A 21 29.30 -10.02 -18.36
N SER A 22 29.70 -9.86 -17.10
CA SER A 22 28.93 -10.36 -15.96
C SER A 22 27.56 -9.70 -16.02
N GLN A 23 26.57 -10.41 -16.56
CA GLN A 23 25.22 -9.91 -16.66
C GLN A 23 24.70 -9.86 -15.22
N PHE A 24 24.53 -8.65 -14.69
CA PHE A 24 23.99 -8.42 -13.36
C PHE A 24 22.60 -9.07 -13.29
N PRO A 25 22.29 -9.88 -12.26
CA PRO A 25 20.97 -10.47 -12.15
C PRO A 25 19.93 -9.38 -11.84
N ASN A 26 18.72 -9.53 -12.35
CA ASN A 26 17.55 -8.81 -11.86
C ASN A 26 16.84 -9.70 -10.84
N LEU A 27 16.82 -9.28 -9.58
CA LEU A 27 16.19 -10.01 -8.46
C LEU A 27 14.68 -9.77 -8.39
N VAL A 28 14.16 -8.82 -9.15
CA VAL A 28 12.74 -8.41 -9.12
C VAL A 28 12.05 -8.87 -10.40
N PRO A 29 10.97 -9.69 -10.32
CA PRO A 29 10.22 -10.10 -11.50
C PRO A 29 9.70 -8.93 -12.33
N THR A 30 9.70 -9.10 -13.64
CA THR A 30 9.17 -8.11 -14.59
C THR A 30 7.64 -8.12 -14.61
N GLU A 31 7.02 -9.28 -14.35
CA GLU A 31 5.56 -9.38 -14.31
C GLU A 31 4.98 -8.57 -13.14
N PRO A 32 3.91 -7.79 -13.37
CA PRO A 32 3.26 -7.02 -12.32
C PRO A 32 2.69 -7.88 -11.19
N ALA A 33 2.55 -7.29 -10.01
CA ALA A 33 2.03 -7.95 -8.84
C ALA A 33 0.56 -8.35 -9.03
N THR A 34 0.20 -9.55 -8.57
CA THR A 34 -1.20 -9.99 -8.53
C THR A 34 -1.92 -9.51 -7.27
N ALA A 35 -1.19 -9.05 -6.25
CA ALA A 35 -1.70 -8.50 -5.00
C ALA A 35 -2.68 -7.35 -5.26
N ALA A 36 -3.82 -7.34 -4.57
CA ALA A 36 -4.93 -6.41 -4.82
C ALA A 36 -4.71 -5.02 -4.19
N ASN A 37 -3.52 -4.45 -4.38
CA ASN A 37 -3.20 -3.09 -3.99
C ASN A 37 -3.94 -2.10 -4.88
N TYR A 38 -4.22 -0.91 -4.35
CA TYR A 38 -4.78 0.17 -5.14
C TYR A 38 -4.20 1.53 -4.78
N TRP A 39 -4.23 2.44 -5.75
CA TRP A 39 -4.12 3.86 -5.53
C TRP A 39 -5.52 4.47 -5.57
N CYS A 40 -5.88 5.30 -4.61
CA CYS A 40 -7.23 5.82 -4.42
C CYS A 40 -7.27 7.35 -4.52
N THR A 41 -8.26 7.85 -5.26
CA THR A 41 -8.43 9.28 -5.56
C THR A 41 -8.73 10.16 -4.34
N TRP A 42 -9.12 9.57 -3.20
CA TRP A 42 -9.69 10.31 -2.06
C TRP A 42 -8.84 11.47 -1.55
N TYR A 43 -7.51 11.31 -1.44
CA TYR A 43 -6.66 12.42 -0.98
C TYR A 43 -6.52 13.50 -2.06
N ALA A 44 -6.30 13.13 -3.33
CA ALA A 44 -6.25 14.08 -4.44
C ALA A 44 -7.55 14.89 -4.54
N GLN A 45 -8.71 14.23 -4.49
CA GLN A 45 -10.03 14.88 -4.40
C GLN A 45 -10.11 15.88 -3.23
N ASN A 46 -9.63 15.50 -2.05
CA ASN A 46 -9.66 16.38 -0.90
C ASN A 46 -8.69 17.56 -1.04
N TYR A 47 -7.55 17.37 -1.70
CA TYR A 47 -6.55 18.41 -1.94
C TYR A 47 -6.97 19.40 -3.02
N TRP A 48 -7.66 18.94 -4.06
CA TRP A 48 -7.99 19.74 -5.23
C TRP A 48 -9.13 20.76 -5.01
N GLN A 49 -9.92 20.59 -3.94
CA GLN A 49 -10.87 21.60 -3.49
C GLN A 49 -10.19 22.95 -3.26
N GLN A 50 -10.63 23.98 -4.00
CA GLN A 50 -10.06 25.34 -3.95
C GLN A 50 -8.54 25.37 -4.22
N ARG A 51 -8.01 24.45 -5.03
CA ARG A 51 -6.61 24.47 -5.48
C ARG A 51 -6.34 25.64 -6.43
N GLY A 52 -5.09 26.07 -6.50
CA GLY A 52 -4.64 27.20 -7.32
C GLY A 52 -4.37 28.47 -6.52
N GLY A 53 -4.26 28.37 -5.19
CA GLY A 53 -3.98 29.50 -4.32
C GLY A 53 -4.38 29.28 -2.86
N GLU A 54 -4.70 30.39 -2.20
CA GLU A 54 -5.13 30.43 -0.81
C GLU A 54 -6.59 29.99 -0.65
N ILE A 55 -6.88 29.16 0.35
CA ILE A 55 -8.24 28.74 0.69
C ILE A 55 -9.06 29.96 1.10
N THR A 56 -10.14 30.21 0.36
CA THR A 56 -11.02 31.37 0.56
C THR A 56 -12.19 31.07 1.50
N ASP A 57 -12.63 29.81 1.56
CA ASP A 57 -13.71 29.37 2.44
C ASP A 57 -13.39 27.99 3.04
N PHE A 58 -12.93 27.98 4.29
CA PHE A 58 -12.59 26.75 5.00
C PHE A 58 -13.80 25.82 5.21
N SER A 59 -15.02 26.36 5.30
CA SER A 59 -16.23 25.57 5.52
C SER A 59 -16.59 24.70 4.30
N GLN A 60 -16.10 25.09 3.13
CA GLN A 60 -16.26 24.36 1.88
C GLN A 60 -15.24 23.23 1.70
N ILE A 61 -14.28 23.04 2.61
CA ILE A 61 -13.38 21.89 2.58
C ILE A 61 -14.08 20.70 3.26
N ASN A 62 -14.87 19.95 2.50
CA ASN A 62 -15.76 18.91 3.03
C ASN A 62 -16.00 17.77 2.03
N ASN A 63 -16.58 16.66 2.51
CA ASN A 63 -16.79 15.47 1.68
C ASN A 63 -17.73 15.69 0.48
N PRO A 64 -18.85 16.44 0.58
CA PRO A 64 -19.65 16.81 -0.57
C PRO A 64 -18.87 17.55 -1.65
N ASN A 65 -18.03 18.52 -1.31
CA ASN A 65 -17.27 19.28 -2.31
C ASN A 65 -16.09 18.45 -2.87
N ALA A 66 -15.40 17.66 -2.06
CA ALA A 66 -14.39 16.70 -2.54
C ALA A 66 -14.96 15.70 -3.57
N ARG A 67 -16.26 15.37 -3.47
CA ARG A 67 -16.97 14.53 -4.44
C ARG A 67 -16.98 15.16 -5.84
N GLU A 68 -17.13 16.48 -5.91
CA GLU A 68 -17.24 17.23 -7.16
C GLU A 68 -15.90 17.35 -7.89
N GLU A 69 -14.78 17.11 -7.18
CA GLU A 69 -13.44 17.10 -7.78
C GLU A 69 -13.16 15.85 -8.64
N LEU A 70 -14.04 14.85 -8.64
CA LEU A 70 -13.85 13.63 -9.44
C LEU A 70 -14.51 13.80 -10.82
N THR A 71 -13.79 14.42 -11.75
CA THR A 71 -14.24 14.74 -13.12
C THR A 71 -13.34 14.08 -14.17
N TYR A 72 -13.82 13.98 -15.41
CA TYR A 72 -13.02 13.47 -16.53
C TYR A 72 -11.68 14.23 -16.68
N ASP A 73 -11.70 15.57 -16.66
CA ASP A 73 -10.49 16.39 -16.81
C ASP A 73 -9.48 16.14 -15.67
N HIS A 74 -9.93 16.13 -14.41
CA HIS A 74 -9.02 15.87 -13.28
C HIS A 74 -8.39 14.47 -13.30
N LEU A 75 -9.03 13.48 -13.95
CA LEU A 75 -8.45 12.15 -14.12
C LEU A 75 -7.48 12.08 -15.30
N PHE A 76 -7.86 12.64 -16.45
CA PHE A 76 -7.24 12.29 -17.73
C PHE A 76 -6.45 13.42 -18.39
N ASN A 77 -6.52 14.65 -17.88
CA ASN A 77 -5.73 15.76 -18.39
C ASN A 77 -4.25 15.37 -18.55
N GLU A 78 -3.67 15.65 -19.72
CA GLU A 78 -2.31 15.20 -20.07
C GLU A 78 -1.22 15.84 -19.20
N ALA A 79 -1.47 17.04 -18.66
CA ALA A 79 -0.48 17.79 -17.90
C ALA A 79 -0.52 17.45 -16.40
N GLU A 80 -1.70 17.22 -15.84
CA GLU A 80 -1.89 17.09 -14.39
C GLU A 80 -2.92 16.04 -13.94
N GLY A 81 -3.52 15.31 -14.89
CA GLY A 81 -4.54 14.30 -14.60
C GLY A 81 -4.01 13.18 -13.70
N TRP A 82 -4.80 12.76 -12.72
CA TRP A 82 -4.34 11.79 -11.71
C TRP A 82 -4.02 10.42 -12.32
N ALA A 83 -4.83 9.95 -13.25
CA ALA A 83 -4.58 8.70 -13.96
C ALA A 83 -3.41 8.82 -14.93
N THR A 84 -3.22 10.01 -15.52
CA THR A 84 -2.19 10.27 -16.52
C THR A 84 -0.81 10.51 -15.91
N MET A 85 -0.73 11.10 -14.71
CA MET A 85 0.52 11.61 -14.13
C MET A 85 0.99 10.89 -12.86
N TYR A 86 0.10 10.31 -12.04
CA TYR A 86 0.53 9.73 -10.76
C TYR A 86 1.08 8.30 -10.89
N LEU A 87 1.99 7.94 -9.98
CA LEU A 87 2.67 6.64 -9.89
C LEU A 87 3.21 6.11 -11.24
N PRO A 88 3.95 6.91 -12.03
CA PRO A 88 4.28 6.59 -13.41
C PRO A 88 5.00 5.24 -13.61
N ARG A 89 5.71 4.73 -12.60
CA ARG A 89 6.43 3.45 -12.69
C ARG A 89 5.69 2.29 -12.01
N GLY A 90 4.68 2.60 -11.20
CA GLY A 90 3.96 1.63 -10.37
C GLY A 90 2.61 1.19 -10.93
N ARG A 91 1.99 1.93 -11.86
CA ARG A 91 0.58 1.76 -12.26
C ARG A 91 0.13 0.32 -12.49
N SER A 92 0.96 -0.51 -13.14
CA SER A 92 0.61 -1.90 -13.44
C SER A 92 0.45 -2.80 -12.21
N ASP A 93 1.03 -2.41 -11.07
CA ASP A 93 0.95 -3.13 -9.80
C ASP A 93 -0.28 -2.72 -8.94
N TYR A 94 -1.03 -1.70 -9.37
CA TYR A 94 -2.12 -1.10 -8.59
C TYR A 94 -3.40 -0.96 -9.41
N PHE A 95 -4.54 -1.25 -8.79
CA PHE A 95 -5.82 -0.75 -9.31
C PHE A 95 -5.89 0.77 -9.13
N PHE A 96 -6.45 1.47 -10.11
CA PHE A 96 -6.84 2.88 -9.98
C PHE A 96 -8.23 2.93 -9.38
N LEU A 97 -8.34 3.22 -8.09
CA LEU A 97 -9.60 3.20 -7.36
C LEU A 97 -10.20 4.60 -7.31
N ILE A 98 -11.31 4.77 -8.02
CA ILE A 98 -12.12 5.99 -7.91
C ILE A 98 -12.98 5.91 -6.64
N ASP A 99 -12.78 6.88 -5.75
CA ASP A 99 -13.50 6.98 -4.48
C ASP A 99 -14.85 7.69 -4.68
N HIS A 100 -15.43 8.26 -3.62
CA HIS A 100 -16.73 8.90 -3.65
C HIS A 100 -16.85 9.97 -4.75
N GLY A 101 -17.85 9.81 -5.63
CA GLY A 101 -18.29 10.87 -6.54
C GLY A 101 -18.61 10.47 -7.97
N TRP A 102 -18.15 9.29 -8.40
CA TRP A 102 -18.30 8.84 -9.78
C TRP A 102 -19.71 8.43 -10.17
N GLN A 103 -20.58 8.17 -9.18
CA GLN A 103 -21.97 7.75 -9.44
C GLN A 103 -22.91 8.93 -9.63
N THR A 104 -23.94 8.70 -10.45
CA THR A 104 -25.03 9.65 -10.73
C THR A 104 -25.51 10.38 -9.47
N LYS A 105 -25.26 11.70 -9.43
CA LYS A 105 -25.53 12.57 -8.28
C LYS A 105 -27.01 12.94 -8.19
N VAL A 106 -27.69 13.02 -9.34
CA VAL A 106 -29.10 13.40 -9.47
C VAL A 106 -30.01 12.19 -9.24
N ALA A 107 -30.85 12.24 -8.19
CA ALA A 107 -31.66 11.07 -7.79
C ALA A 107 -32.66 10.61 -8.88
N PRO A 108 -33.39 11.49 -9.58
CA PRO A 108 -34.25 11.10 -10.71
C PRO A 108 -33.54 10.43 -11.88
N GLU A 109 -32.25 10.72 -12.10
CA GLU A 109 -31.44 10.16 -13.19
C GLU A 109 -30.87 8.78 -12.85
N ARG A 110 -31.03 8.34 -11.59
CA ARG A 110 -30.60 7.01 -11.15
C ARG A 110 -31.64 5.96 -11.53
N THR A 111 -31.53 5.45 -12.75
CA THR A 111 -32.52 4.59 -13.39
C THR A 111 -32.26 3.09 -13.21
N VAL A 112 -31.06 2.70 -12.76
CA VAL A 112 -30.69 1.29 -12.62
C VAL A 112 -31.52 0.60 -11.51
N PRO A 113 -32.19 -0.55 -11.79
CA PRO A 113 -32.97 -1.26 -10.78
C PRO A 113 -32.17 -1.67 -9.54
N GLY A 114 -32.71 -1.42 -8.36
CA GLY A 114 -32.06 -1.77 -7.08
C GLY A 114 -30.86 -0.87 -6.71
N SER A 115 -30.56 0.14 -7.53
CA SER A 115 -29.54 1.14 -7.25
C SER A 115 -29.82 1.91 -5.96
N LYS A 116 -28.75 2.31 -5.29
CA LYS A 116 -28.76 3.20 -4.13
C LYS A 116 -27.88 4.43 -4.41
N PRO A 117 -28.01 5.52 -3.65
CA PRO A 117 -27.25 6.75 -3.86
C PRO A 117 -25.74 6.59 -4.09
N PHE A 118 -25.13 5.63 -3.43
CA PHE A 118 -23.68 5.36 -3.51
C PHE A 118 -23.39 3.90 -3.89
N PHE A 119 -24.39 3.18 -4.40
CA PHE A 119 -24.26 1.79 -4.84
C PHE A 119 -25.20 1.58 -6.04
N SER A 120 -24.97 2.33 -7.10
CA SER A 120 -25.79 2.32 -8.32
C SER A 120 -25.14 1.56 -9.48
N MET A 121 -23.80 1.47 -9.52
CA MET A 121 -23.05 1.02 -10.69
C MET A 121 -23.42 1.78 -11.98
N GLN A 122 -23.74 3.06 -11.83
CA GLN A 122 -24.11 3.97 -12.90
C GLN A 122 -23.20 5.19 -12.80
N ILE A 123 -22.34 5.38 -13.79
CA ILE A 123 -21.44 6.53 -13.89
C ILE A 123 -22.27 7.82 -14.07
N ASP A 124 -21.82 8.91 -13.46
CA ASP A 124 -22.42 10.22 -13.67
C ASP A 124 -22.06 10.75 -15.09
N PRO A 125 -23.05 10.97 -15.97
CA PRO A 125 -22.79 11.41 -17.34
C PRO A 125 -22.36 12.89 -17.42
N HIS A 126 -22.57 13.68 -16.36
CA HIS A 126 -22.16 15.09 -16.32
C HIS A 126 -20.66 15.22 -16.03
N ASP A 127 -20.12 14.36 -15.17
CA ASP A 127 -18.69 14.33 -14.84
C ASP A 127 -17.86 13.55 -15.88
N PHE A 128 -18.51 12.60 -16.59
CA PHE A 128 -17.89 11.68 -17.54
C PHE A 128 -18.70 11.57 -18.84
N GLU A 129 -18.89 12.70 -19.54
CA GLU A 129 -19.68 12.80 -20.78
C GLU A 129 -19.23 11.77 -21.84
N ALA A 130 -17.91 11.49 -21.91
CA ALA A 130 -17.33 10.50 -22.82
C ALA A 130 -17.95 9.10 -22.73
N TYR A 131 -18.59 8.75 -21.61
CA TYR A 131 -19.27 7.47 -21.40
C TYR A 131 -20.79 7.60 -21.23
N GLY A 132 -21.33 8.82 -21.29
CA GLY A 132 -22.69 9.17 -20.84
C GLY A 132 -23.81 8.58 -21.71
N ASP A 133 -23.58 8.41 -23.00
CA ASP A 133 -24.55 7.85 -23.95
C ASP A 133 -24.61 6.31 -23.94
N ALA A 134 -23.63 5.66 -23.31
CA ALA A 134 -23.56 4.21 -23.26
C ALA A 134 -24.49 3.62 -22.19
N ALA A 135 -24.91 2.36 -22.39
CA ALA A 135 -25.62 1.63 -21.34
C ALA A 135 -24.71 1.46 -20.10
N PRO A 136 -25.24 1.41 -18.86
CA PRO A 136 -24.42 1.46 -17.64
C PRO A 136 -23.26 0.46 -17.57
N GLN A 137 -23.48 -0.79 -17.95
CA GLN A 137 -22.43 -1.82 -18.00
C GLN A 137 -21.34 -1.53 -19.03
N GLU A 138 -21.71 -0.81 -20.10
CA GLU A 138 -20.82 -0.45 -21.19
C GLU A 138 -20.01 0.81 -20.86
N SER A 139 -20.63 1.81 -20.21
CA SER A 139 -19.91 2.95 -19.65
C SER A 139 -18.81 2.49 -18.68
N LEU A 140 -19.10 1.49 -17.83
CA LEU A 140 -18.10 0.88 -16.93
C LEU A 140 -16.94 0.21 -17.70
N ARG A 141 -17.24 -0.46 -18.84
CA ARG A 141 -16.22 -1.09 -19.69
C ARG A 141 -15.30 -0.03 -20.30
N LEU A 142 -15.88 1.00 -20.91
CA LEU A 142 -15.15 2.10 -21.52
C LEU A 142 -14.23 2.81 -20.51
N PHE A 143 -14.74 3.12 -19.32
CA PHE A 143 -13.95 3.75 -18.28
C PHE A 143 -12.79 2.85 -17.82
N ASN A 144 -13.03 1.55 -17.63
CA ASN A 144 -11.97 0.61 -17.28
C ASN A 144 -10.90 0.51 -18.38
N GLU A 145 -11.29 0.50 -19.65
CA GLU A 145 -10.35 0.46 -20.78
C GLU A 145 -9.47 1.70 -20.86
N GLU A 146 -10.05 2.89 -20.63
CA GLU A 146 -9.27 4.13 -20.63
C GLU A 146 -8.25 4.15 -19.49
N ILE A 147 -8.65 3.75 -18.28
CA ILE A 147 -7.73 3.58 -17.15
C ILE A 147 -6.59 2.61 -17.47
N ILE A 148 -6.89 1.46 -18.08
CA ILE A 148 -5.88 0.49 -18.50
C ILE A 148 -4.95 1.08 -19.56
N SER A 149 -5.45 1.89 -20.48
CA SER A 149 -4.65 2.54 -21.52
C SER A 149 -3.59 3.49 -20.95
N HIS A 150 -3.81 4.04 -19.75
CA HIS A 150 -2.82 4.83 -19.00
C HIS A 150 -1.82 3.99 -18.18
N GLY A 151 -1.85 2.66 -18.32
CA GLY A 151 -0.90 1.73 -17.72
C GLY A 151 -1.32 1.16 -16.36
N TRP A 152 -2.50 1.53 -15.85
CA TRP A 152 -3.02 0.98 -14.60
C TRP A 152 -3.45 -0.47 -14.76
N ARG A 153 -3.42 -1.23 -13.66
CA ARG A 153 -3.90 -2.62 -13.66
C ARG A 153 -5.38 -2.73 -14.05
N GLY A 154 -6.15 -1.70 -13.75
CA GLY A 154 -7.58 -1.60 -14.02
C GLY A 154 -8.28 -0.69 -13.03
N LEU A 155 -9.55 -0.43 -13.31
CA LEU A 155 -10.43 0.39 -12.49
C LEU A 155 -10.89 -0.39 -11.24
N GLY A 156 -10.80 0.28 -10.09
CA GLY A 156 -11.45 -0.10 -8.84
C GLY A 156 -12.57 0.88 -8.49
N LEU A 157 -13.64 0.40 -7.88
CA LEU A 157 -14.82 1.22 -7.58
C LEU A 157 -15.09 1.31 -6.09
N TRP A 158 -15.24 2.52 -5.57
CA TRP A 158 -15.85 2.73 -4.25
C TRP A 158 -17.38 2.72 -4.35
N VAL A 159 -18.03 2.04 -3.40
CA VAL A 159 -19.47 2.04 -3.20
C VAL A 159 -19.81 2.03 -1.71
N ARG A 160 -21.05 2.41 -1.35
CA ARG A 160 -21.51 2.45 0.03
C ARG A 160 -22.92 1.94 0.22
N GLY A 161 -23.10 1.10 1.23
CA GLY A 161 -24.39 0.61 1.73
C GLY A 161 -24.68 -0.85 1.39
N THR A 162 -25.96 -1.23 1.54
CA THR A 162 -26.44 -2.58 1.28
C THR A 162 -27.36 -2.58 0.06
N VAL A 163 -27.17 -3.57 -0.81
CA VAL A 163 -28.04 -3.84 -1.97
C VAL A 163 -28.68 -5.22 -1.84
N SER A 164 -29.78 -5.46 -2.57
CA SER A 164 -30.42 -6.78 -2.59
C SER A 164 -29.55 -7.81 -3.32
N ALA A 165 -29.89 -9.10 -3.18
CA ALA A 165 -29.18 -10.17 -3.88
C ALA A 165 -29.32 -10.04 -5.42
N GLU A 166 -30.45 -9.57 -5.91
CA GLU A 166 -30.72 -9.35 -7.33
C GLU A 166 -29.85 -8.22 -7.88
N ALA A 167 -29.80 -7.08 -7.18
CA ALA A 167 -28.94 -5.95 -7.55
C ALA A 167 -27.46 -6.33 -7.49
N ALA A 168 -27.02 -7.01 -6.42
CA ALA A 168 -25.65 -7.52 -6.31
C ALA A 168 -25.29 -8.45 -7.48
N ARG A 169 -26.20 -9.34 -7.90
CA ARG A 169 -25.98 -10.23 -9.06
C ARG A 169 -25.84 -9.47 -10.37
N MET A 170 -26.68 -8.47 -10.59
CA MET A 170 -26.58 -7.61 -11.76
C MET A 170 -25.23 -6.87 -11.79
N PHE A 171 -24.86 -6.22 -10.68
CA PHE A 171 -23.62 -5.47 -10.56
C PHE A 171 -22.37 -6.34 -10.73
N VAL A 172 -22.35 -7.55 -10.16
CA VAL A 172 -21.22 -8.48 -10.34
C VAL A 172 -21.09 -8.90 -11.81
N LYS A 173 -22.21 -9.14 -12.52
CA LYS A 173 -22.18 -9.45 -13.96
C LYS A 173 -21.69 -8.26 -14.78
N TRP A 174 -22.06 -7.04 -14.42
CA TRP A 174 -21.58 -5.83 -15.09
C TRP A 174 -20.09 -5.61 -14.88
N SER A 175 -19.58 -5.78 -13.66
CA SER A 175 -18.12 -5.76 -13.43
C SER A 175 -17.38 -6.82 -14.22
N LYS A 176 -17.97 -8.02 -14.37
CA LYS A 176 -17.40 -9.08 -15.21
C LYS A 176 -17.34 -8.67 -16.69
N HIS A 177 -18.43 -8.09 -17.21
CA HIS A 177 -18.48 -7.54 -18.58
C HIS A 177 -17.45 -6.44 -18.79
N ALA A 178 -17.35 -5.51 -17.83
CA ALA A 178 -16.45 -4.37 -17.88
C ALA A 178 -14.98 -4.70 -17.61
N GLY A 179 -14.67 -5.89 -17.09
CA GLY A 179 -13.33 -6.26 -16.65
C GLY A 179 -12.88 -5.64 -15.32
N ILE A 180 -13.79 -5.03 -14.56
CA ILE A 180 -13.53 -4.39 -13.26
C ILE A 180 -13.32 -5.47 -12.19
N LYS A 181 -12.21 -5.41 -11.46
CA LYS A 181 -11.78 -6.48 -10.52
C LYS A 181 -11.68 -6.05 -9.07
N TYR A 182 -12.10 -4.84 -8.71
CA TYR A 182 -12.01 -4.38 -7.32
C TYR A 182 -13.20 -3.52 -6.91
N TRP A 183 -13.88 -3.86 -5.82
CA TRP A 183 -14.85 -3.01 -5.15
C TRP A 183 -14.45 -2.73 -3.70
N LYS A 184 -14.41 -1.44 -3.34
CA LYS A 184 -14.29 -0.95 -1.97
C LYS A 184 -15.68 -0.63 -1.43
N ILE A 185 -16.16 -1.37 -0.44
CA ILE A 185 -17.54 -1.29 0.06
C ILE A 185 -17.60 -0.72 1.47
N ASP A 186 -18.25 0.44 1.61
CA ASP A 186 -18.43 1.14 2.88
C ASP A 186 -19.80 0.86 3.51
N GLY A 187 -19.83 0.68 4.83
CA GLY A 187 -21.04 0.87 5.64
C GLY A 187 -22.26 -0.01 5.32
N GLY A 188 -22.09 -1.22 4.76
CA GLY A 188 -23.21 -2.11 4.48
C GLY A 188 -22.80 -3.48 3.96
N GLY A 189 -23.77 -4.34 3.66
CA GLY A 189 -23.58 -5.67 3.07
C GLY A 189 -23.01 -6.74 4.01
N THR A 190 -22.76 -6.43 5.28
CA THR A 190 -22.05 -7.31 6.25
C THR A 190 -22.96 -8.28 7.04
N GLN A 191 -24.27 -8.20 6.87
CA GLN A 191 -25.19 -9.18 7.48
C GLN A 191 -25.26 -10.48 6.66
N ASN A 192 -25.45 -10.34 5.35
CA ASN A 192 -25.67 -11.48 4.45
C ASN A 192 -24.55 -11.70 3.43
N PHE A 193 -23.66 -10.72 3.23
CA PHE A 193 -22.57 -10.77 2.25
C PHE A 193 -23.03 -11.19 0.85
N HIS A 194 -24.16 -10.64 0.38
CA HIS A 194 -24.75 -11.01 -0.92
C HIS A 194 -23.75 -10.84 -2.06
N SER A 195 -23.09 -9.68 -2.16
CA SER A 195 -22.09 -9.39 -3.19
C SER A 195 -20.95 -10.42 -3.18
N TYR A 196 -20.44 -10.76 -1.99
CA TYR A 196 -19.36 -11.75 -1.85
C TYR A 196 -19.80 -13.16 -2.26
N ARG A 197 -20.93 -13.64 -1.76
CA ARG A 197 -21.46 -14.97 -2.14
C ARG A 197 -21.73 -15.07 -3.64
N ILE A 198 -22.21 -13.99 -4.25
CA ILE A 198 -22.54 -13.98 -5.67
C ILE A 198 -21.28 -13.90 -6.53
N LYS A 199 -20.29 -13.09 -6.17
CA LYS A 199 -19.02 -13.04 -6.92
C LYS A 199 -18.30 -14.37 -6.87
N GLN A 200 -18.35 -15.09 -5.75
CA GLN A 200 -17.78 -16.44 -5.64
C GLN A 200 -18.39 -17.42 -6.68
N ALA A 201 -19.66 -17.23 -7.07
CA ALA A 201 -20.32 -18.07 -8.05
C ALA A 201 -20.15 -17.60 -9.51
N ILE A 202 -19.99 -16.30 -9.75
CA ILE A 202 -20.08 -15.70 -11.11
C ILE A 202 -18.74 -15.15 -11.60
N TYR A 203 -17.98 -14.54 -10.71
CA TYR A 203 -16.75 -13.82 -11.02
C TYR A 203 -15.78 -13.81 -9.82
N PRO A 204 -15.15 -14.97 -9.51
CA PRO A 204 -14.28 -15.12 -8.34
C PRO A 204 -13.10 -14.14 -8.31
N GLU A 205 -12.64 -13.67 -9.47
CA GLU A 205 -11.52 -12.75 -9.65
C GLU A 205 -11.82 -11.34 -9.11
N LEU A 206 -13.10 -10.94 -9.04
CA LEU A 206 -13.51 -9.67 -8.42
C LEU A 206 -13.18 -9.69 -6.93
N GLN A 207 -12.32 -8.77 -6.49
CA GLN A 207 -11.95 -8.58 -5.10
C GLN A 207 -12.96 -7.65 -4.44
N LEU A 208 -13.52 -8.10 -3.30
CA LEU A 208 -14.36 -7.26 -2.46
C LEU A 208 -13.62 -6.88 -1.18
N GLU A 209 -13.54 -5.58 -0.94
CA GLU A 209 -13.02 -5.00 0.29
C GLU A 209 -14.17 -4.49 1.14
N TYR A 210 -14.24 -4.97 2.39
CA TYR A 210 -15.18 -4.49 3.40
C TYR A 210 -14.45 -3.87 4.58
N ILE A 211 -15.18 -3.04 5.32
CA ILE A 211 -14.71 -2.43 6.58
C ILE A 211 -15.71 -2.66 7.71
N ASN A 212 -15.22 -2.79 8.93
CA ASN A 212 -16.01 -2.46 10.12
C ASN A 212 -15.56 -1.10 10.65
N GLY A 213 -16.21 -0.02 10.21
CA GLY A 213 -15.72 1.36 10.36
C GLY A 213 -15.30 1.71 11.80
N THR A 214 -14.16 2.39 11.90
CA THR A 214 -13.58 2.93 13.14
C THR A 214 -13.31 4.42 12.99
N GLY A 215 -13.13 5.12 14.12
CA GLY A 215 -12.69 6.52 14.10
C GLY A 215 -11.22 6.65 13.72
N PRO A 216 -10.70 7.88 13.61
CA PRO A 216 -9.33 8.13 13.14
C PRO A 216 -8.21 7.88 14.16
N PHE A 217 -8.58 7.60 15.40
CA PHE A 217 -7.69 7.23 16.49
C PHE A 217 -8.21 5.97 17.17
N ASN A 218 -7.32 5.20 17.81
CA ASN A 218 -7.71 4.12 18.71
C ASN A 218 -8.32 4.67 20.00
N ASP A 219 -8.96 3.81 20.79
CA ASP A 219 -9.67 4.22 22.02
C ASP A 219 -8.70 4.87 23.03
N HIS A 220 -9.24 5.77 23.87
CA HIS A 220 -8.50 6.45 24.95
C HIS A 220 -7.31 7.32 24.49
N TRP A 221 -7.37 7.82 23.26
CA TRP A 221 -6.31 8.63 22.65
C TRP A 221 -5.97 9.92 23.41
N ASP A 222 -6.79 10.39 24.34
CA ASP A 222 -6.62 11.61 25.13
C ASP A 222 -6.10 11.38 26.56
N ASP A 223 -5.81 10.13 26.95
CA ASP A 223 -5.38 9.77 28.29
C ASP A 223 -3.85 9.55 28.36
N PRO A 224 -3.06 10.51 28.88
CA PRO A 224 -1.59 10.45 28.88
C PRO A 224 -1.02 9.44 29.88
N LEU A 225 -1.83 8.88 30.79
CA LEU A 225 -1.37 7.97 31.85
C LEU A 225 -1.33 6.51 31.39
N ARG A 226 -1.80 6.22 30.17
CA ARG A 226 -1.84 4.87 29.63
C ARG A 226 -0.51 4.43 29.06
N THR A 227 -0.22 3.15 29.28
CA THR A 227 0.91 2.46 28.68
C THR A 227 0.56 1.78 27.35
N SER A 228 -0.74 1.71 26.98
CA SER A 228 -1.20 1.17 25.70
C SER A 228 -2.56 1.75 25.25
N TYR A 229 -2.78 1.79 23.94
CA TYR A 229 -3.96 2.36 23.27
C TYR A 229 -4.54 1.36 22.25
N PRO A 230 -5.18 0.28 22.73
CA PRO A 230 -5.70 -0.78 21.86
C PRO A 230 -6.79 -0.25 20.92
N SER A 231 -6.86 -0.84 19.73
CA SER A 231 -7.87 -0.50 18.75
C SER A 231 -9.26 -1.03 19.14
N PRO A 232 -10.35 -0.51 18.54
CA PRO A 232 -11.69 -1.07 18.72
C PRO A 232 -11.85 -2.54 18.29
N TYR A 233 -10.86 -3.11 17.60
CA TYR A 233 -10.85 -4.51 17.14
C TYR A 233 -10.27 -5.49 18.18
N ASP A 234 -9.66 -5.00 19.25
CA ASP A 234 -9.06 -5.82 20.29
C ASP A 234 -10.09 -6.74 20.99
N ILE A 235 -9.59 -7.76 21.69
CA ILE A 235 -10.40 -8.74 22.41
C ILE A 235 -11.31 -8.03 23.42
N GLY A 236 -12.61 -8.30 23.32
CA GLY A 236 -13.63 -7.70 24.18
C GLY A 236 -14.05 -6.28 23.77
N ARG A 237 -13.48 -5.70 22.71
CA ARG A 237 -13.84 -4.35 22.25
C ARG A 237 -15.05 -4.32 21.31
N PRO A 238 -15.73 -3.16 21.16
CA PRO A 238 -17.03 -3.08 20.48
C PRO A 238 -17.04 -3.56 19.02
N LYS A 239 -15.90 -3.52 18.32
CA LYS A 239 -15.82 -3.87 16.89
C LYS A 239 -15.24 -5.27 16.64
N GLN A 240 -14.81 -5.99 17.67
CA GLN A 240 -14.20 -7.31 17.57
C GLN A 240 -15.07 -8.31 16.78
N LYS A 241 -16.31 -8.55 17.23
CA LYS A 241 -17.21 -9.54 16.60
C LYS A 241 -17.50 -9.22 15.13
N GLY A 242 -17.78 -7.96 14.83
CA GLY A 242 -18.04 -7.52 13.45
C GLY A 242 -16.81 -7.65 12.56
N MET A 243 -15.62 -7.31 13.07
CA MET A 243 -14.35 -7.50 12.37
C MET A 243 -14.11 -8.98 12.05
N LEU A 244 -14.20 -9.87 13.04
CA LEU A 244 -13.99 -11.31 12.86
C LEU A 244 -14.98 -11.94 11.88
N ASN A 245 -16.23 -11.47 11.87
CA ASN A 245 -17.26 -11.94 10.94
C ASN A 245 -16.93 -11.52 9.49
N ILE A 246 -16.47 -10.29 9.28
CA ILE A 246 -16.08 -9.82 7.95
C ILE A 246 -14.86 -10.57 7.44
N LEU A 247 -13.83 -10.78 8.27
CA LEU A 247 -12.62 -11.51 7.88
C LEU A 247 -12.87 -12.94 7.34
N GLN A 248 -14.01 -13.54 7.68
CA GLN A 248 -14.44 -14.86 7.19
C GLN A 248 -15.23 -14.80 5.88
N ASN A 249 -15.71 -13.63 5.49
CA ASN A 249 -16.74 -13.45 4.45
C ASN A 249 -16.37 -12.34 3.43
N THR A 250 -15.08 -12.11 3.23
CA THR A 250 -14.57 -11.14 2.26
C THR A 250 -13.17 -11.52 1.76
N ASP A 251 -12.74 -10.96 0.63
CA ASP A 251 -11.36 -11.13 0.14
C ASP A 251 -10.39 -10.21 0.88
N VAL A 252 -10.83 -8.98 1.15
CA VAL A 252 -10.01 -7.93 1.74
C VAL A 252 -10.74 -7.27 2.91
N PHE A 253 -10.02 -7.08 4.02
CA PHE A 253 -10.49 -6.32 5.18
C PHE A 253 -9.67 -5.06 5.35
N ARG A 254 -10.37 -3.93 5.40
CA ARG A 254 -9.76 -2.60 5.48
C ARG A 254 -9.56 -2.15 6.93
N THR A 255 -8.41 -1.55 7.21
CA THR A 255 -8.04 -1.05 8.55
C THR A 255 -7.93 0.49 8.65
N TYR A 256 -8.42 1.24 7.66
CA TYR A 256 -8.09 2.69 7.44
C TYR A 256 -8.98 3.66 8.19
N ASP A 257 -8.87 4.91 7.73
CA ASP A 257 -9.46 6.13 8.21
C ASP A 257 -8.69 6.70 9.39
N VAL A 258 -7.40 6.35 9.49
CA VAL A 258 -6.47 6.81 10.51
C VAL A 258 -6.03 8.24 10.21
N ALA A 259 -5.97 9.10 11.23
CA ALA A 259 -5.47 10.46 11.09
C ALA A 259 -3.99 10.48 10.63
N PRO A 260 -3.57 11.54 9.91
CA PRO A 260 -2.15 11.74 9.57
C PRO A 260 -1.33 11.99 10.84
N ILE A 261 0.00 12.12 10.67
CA ILE A 261 1.00 12.21 11.76
C ILE A 261 1.11 10.89 12.54
N LEU A 262 0.07 10.45 13.23
CA LEU A 262 0.07 9.19 14.03
C LEU A 262 -0.37 7.95 13.22
N VAL A 263 -0.32 8.03 11.89
CA VAL A 263 -0.87 7.00 10.98
C VAL A 263 -0.20 5.64 11.16
N SER A 264 1.14 5.60 11.28
CA SER A 264 1.88 4.34 11.39
C SER A 264 1.53 3.61 12.68
N THR A 265 1.63 4.27 13.82
CA THR A 265 1.39 3.67 15.14
C THR A 265 -0.03 3.12 15.27
N ALA A 266 -1.05 3.91 14.90
CA ALA A 266 -2.42 3.42 14.99
C ALA A 266 -2.69 2.26 14.00
N THR A 267 -2.09 2.30 12.81
CA THR A 267 -2.18 1.22 11.81
C THR A 267 -1.55 -0.07 12.33
N MET A 268 -0.33 -0.01 12.89
CA MET A 268 0.36 -1.18 13.48
C MET A 268 -0.47 -1.79 14.60
N GLN A 269 -1.06 -0.98 15.48
CA GLN A 269 -1.92 -1.48 16.55
C GLN A 269 -3.15 -2.20 16.04
N ARG A 270 -3.81 -1.68 15.01
CA ARG A 270 -4.97 -2.35 14.39
C ARG A 270 -4.57 -3.67 13.76
N VAL A 271 -3.43 -3.71 13.06
CA VAL A 271 -2.89 -4.95 12.49
C VAL A 271 -2.57 -5.96 13.60
N ASN A 272 -1.91 -5.53 14.68
CA ASN A 272 -1.60 -6.35 15.84
C ASN A 272 -2.86 -6.94 16.48
N ASP A 273 -3.84 -6.11 16.78
CA ASP A 273 -5.07 -6.53 17.45
C ASP A 273 -5.87 -7.54 16.61
N ILE A 274 -5.81 -7.43 15.29
CA ILE A 274 -6.44 -8.40 14.39
C ILE A 274 -5.62 -9.70 14.35
N LEU A 275 -4.33 -9.63 14.01
CA LEU A 275 -3.51 -10.81 13.76
C LEU A 275 -3.33 -11.70 14.99
N LYS A 276 -3.26 -11.13 16.20
CA LYS A 276 -3.15 -11.91 17.44
C LYS A 276 -4.36 -12.84 17.67
N GLN A 277 -5.52 -12.51 17.08
CA GLN A 277 -6.76 -13.28 17.20
C GLN A 277 -7.00 -14.23 16.02
N THR A 278 -6.38 -13.98 14.86
CA THR A 278 -6.67 -14.70 13.61
C THR A 278 -5.60 -15.70 13.21
N GLN A 279 -4.36 -15.54 13.70
CA GLN A 279 -3.23 -16.38 13.36
C GLN A 279 -3.55 -17.89 13.44
N ASN A 280 -3.03 -18.65 12.48
CA ASN A 280 -3.20 -20.10 12.34
C ASN A 280 -4.67 -20.60 12.29
N ASP A 281 -5.62 -19.75 11.90
CA ASP A 281 -7.02 -20.15 11.71
C ASP A 281 -7.49 -19.86 10.28
N PRO A 282 -7.55 -20.89 9.41
CA PRO A 282 -7.83 -20.73 7.99
C PRO A 282 -9.24 -20.23 7.68
N LYS A 283 -10.14 -20.14 8.67
CA LYS A 283 -11.47 -19.52 8.46
C LYS A 283 -11.36 -18.01 8.19
N TYR A 284 -10.30 -17.35 8.66
CA TYR A 284 -10.07 -15.93 8.40
C TYR A 284 -9.31 -15.75 7.08
N ILE A 285 -10.10 -15.74 5.99
CA ILE A 285 -9.61 -15.76 4.62
C ILE A 285 -9.22 -14.38 4.07
N ALA A 286 -9.67 -13.30 4.69
CA ALA A 286 -9.44 -11.96 4.18
C ALA A 286 -7.98 -11.51 4.38
N ILE A 287 -7.43 -10.82 3.37
CA ILE A 287 -6.14 -10.14 3.46
C ILE A 287 -6.36 -8.77 4.10
N LEU A 288 -5.48 -8.38 5.04
CA LEU A 288 -5.53 -7.05 5.61
C LEU A 288 -5.01 -6.04 4.60
N ASN A 289 -5.80 -5.01 4.33
CA ASN A 289 -5.38 -3.81 3.63
C ASN A 289 -5.02 -2.78 4.71
N ILE A 290 -3.86 -2.09 4.59
CA ILE A 290 -3.36 -1.02 5.51
C ILE A 290 -3.23 0.39 4.87
N GLN A 291 -3.37 1.47 5.65
CA GLN A 291 -3.45 2.83 5.13
C GLN A 291 -2.05 3.33 4.80
N ASP A 292 -1.73 3.42 3.51
CA ASP A 292 -0.62 4.19 2.92
C ASP A 292 0.75 4.13 3.64
N ASP A 293 1.11 2.96 4.17
CA ASP A 293 2.40 2.71 4.83
C ASP A 293 3.08 1.43 4.29
N PRO A 294 3.98 1.57 3.30
CA PRO A 294 4.69 0.44 2.68
C PRO A 294 5.52 -0.42 3.63
N GLN A 295 6.10 0.19 4.66
CA GLN A 295 7.01 -0.48 5.59
C GLN A 295 6.22 -1.47 6.44
N ILE A 296 5.08 -1.03 7.00
CA ILE A 296 4.17 -1.92 7.72
C ILE A 296 3.62 -3.00 6.78
N ALA A 297 3.26 -2.63 5.54
CA ALA A 297 2.64 -3.57 4.60
C ALA A 297 3.61 -4.69 4.19
N ALA A 298 4.87 -4.35 3.92
CA ALA A 298 5.92 -5.32 3.61
C ALA A 298 6.30 -6.14 4.86
N GLY A 299 6.46 -5.51 6.01
CA GLY A 299 6.79 -6.17 7.26
C GLY A 299 5.75 -7.22 7.69
N MET A 300 4.47 -6.95 7.44
CA MET A 300 3.35 -7.77 7.94
C MET A 300 2.60 -8.59 6.87
N GLY A 301 3.00 -8.49 5.60
CA GLY A 301 2.36 -9.19 4.49
C GLY A 301 0.94 -8.70 4.20
N CYS A 302 0.73 -7.39 4.28
CA CYS A 302 -0.55 -6.72 4.04
C CYS A 302 -0.62 -6.14 2.62
N LEU A 303 -1.83 -5.80 2.18
CA LEU A 303 -2.08 -4.95 1.02
C LEU A 303 -1.98 -3.46 1.42
N ILE A 304 -1.83 -2.59 0.43
CA ILE A 304 -1.87 -1.14 0.63
C ILE A 304 -2.98 -0.48 -0.21
N ALA A 305 -3.60 0.51 0.42
CA ALA A 305 -4.40 1.52 -0.27
C ALA A 305 -3.67 2.84 -0.25
N SER A 306 -2.81 3.02 -1.24
CA SER A 306 -2.12 4.28 -1.39
C SER A 306 -3.07 5.37 -1.82
N LYS A 307 -2.81 6.58 -1.36
CA LYS A 307 -3.56 7.80 -1.74
C LYS A 307 -2.59 8.95 -2.00
N ARG A 308 -1.28 8.69 -2.10
CA ARG A 308 -0.26 9.75 -2.21
C ARG A 308 -0.40 10.49 -3.54
N HIS A 309 -0.23 11.79 -3.51
CA HIS A 309 -0.08 12.61 -4.71
C HIS A 309 1.11 13.57 -4.51
N PRO A 310 1.75 14.03 -5.59
CA PRO A 310 2.95 14.86 -5.50
C PRO A 310 2.67 16.35 -5.25
N ASN A 311 1.40 16.79 -5.37
CA ASN A 311 1.06 18.21 -5.23
C ASN A 311 1.50 18.78 -3.88
N TYR A 312 2.10 19.97 -3.92
CA TYR A 312 2.62 20.66 -2.74
C TYR A 312 2.65 22.17 -2.99
N MET A 313 2.15 22.97 -2.04
CA MET A 313 2.02 24.42 -2.14
C MET A 313 1.11 24.90 -3.29
N GLU A 314 0.29 24.02 -3.87
CA GLU A 314 -0.73 24.39 -4.86
C GLU A 314 -2.05 24.81 -4.19
N ARG A 315 -2.21 24.48 -2.91
CA ARG A 315 -3.32 24.94 -2.06
C ARG A 315 -2.81 25.29 -0.67
N THR A 316 -3.00 26.54 -0.26
CA THR A 316 -2.50 27.05 1.02
C THR A 316 -3.60 27.50 1.97
N TYR A 317 -3.32 27.39 3.27
CA TYR A 317 -4.10 28.01 4.34
C TYR A 317 -3.15 28.75 5.28
N GLN A 318 -3.32 30.07 5.35
CA GLN A 318 -2.44 31.03 6.00
C GLN A 318 -1.00 30.95 5.46
N GLY A 319 -0.86 30.82 4.13
CA GLY A 319 0.45 30.76 3.45
C GLY A 319 1.21 29.44 3.60
N GLU A 320 0.62 28.42 4.21
CA GLU A 320 1.21 27.08 4.36
C GLU A 320 0.42 26.05 3.55
N ASP A 321 1.11 25.06 2.95
CA ASP A 321 0.45 23.92 2.29
C ASP A 321 -0.52 23.22 3.25
N PHE A 322 -1.76 22.99 2.78
CA PHE A 322 -2.82 22.48 3.62
C PHE A 322 -3.44 21.21 3.05
N HIS A 323 -3.37 20.13 3.82
CA HIS A 323 -4.05 18.88 3.52
C HIS A 323 -4.34 18.07 4.80
N HIS A 324 -5.62 17.95 5.18
CA HIS A 324 -6.01 17.22 6.39
C HIS A 324 -5.69 15.72 6.41
N GLN A 325 -5.34 15.15 5.25
CA GLN A 325 -5.03 13.74 5.10
C GLN A 325 -3.53 13.49 4.90
N ILE A 326 -2.76 14.55 4.60
CA ILE A 326 -1.32 14.51 4.36
C ILE A 326 -0.70 15.69 5.10
N ARG A 327 -0.10 15.45 6.27
CA ARG A 327 0.50 16.52 7.08
C ARG A 327 1.77 16.07 7.77
N GLY A 328 2.63 17.06 8.01
CA GLY A 328 3.75 16.99 8.93
C GLY A 328 5.08 16.69 8.25
N LYS A 329 6.15 16.66 9.05
CA LYS A 329 7.53 16.46 8.58
C LYS A 329 7.75 15.17 7.79
N ARG A 330 6.86 14.17 7.87
CA ARG A 330 6.96 12.97 7.02
C ARG A 330 6.89 13.33 5.53
N MET A 331 6.16 14.39 5.14
CA MET A 331 6.12 14.88 3.75
C MET A 331 5.81 13.75 2.74
N ILE A 332 4.76 12.96 2.99
CA ILE A 332 4.44 11.77 2.18
C ILE A 332 4.20 12.06 0.69
N GLN A 333 3.83 13.30 0.35
CA GLN A 333 3.75 13.77 -1.05
C GLN A 333 5.09 13.72 -1.79
N LYS A 334 6.23 13.75 -1.07
CA LYS A 334 7.59 13.62 -1.64
C LYS A 334 8.16 12.20 -1.51
N ARG A 335 7.29 11.20 -1.29
CA ARG A 335 7.68 9.80 -1.06
C ARG A 335 6.89 8.87 -1.96
N MET A 336 6.77 9.20 -3.24
CA MET A 336 6.01 8.40 -4.19
C MET A 336 6.74 7.07 -4.49
N ASN A 337 8.07 7.10 -4.50
CA ASN A 337 8.89 5.93 -4.78
C ASN A 337 8.76 4.82 -3.71
N GLU A 338 8.41 5.13 -2.46
CA GLU A 338 8.06 4.13 -1.44
C GLU A 338 6.92 3.21 -1.91
N ILE A 339 5.90 3.77 -2.57
CA ILE A 339 4.77 3.00 -3.10
C ILE A 339 5.23 2.14 -4.28
N GLU A 340 5.96 2.70 -5.22
CA GLU A 340 6.45 1.96 -6.39
C GLU A 340 7.40 0.81 -6.00
N ARG A 341 8.26 1.01 -4.99
CA ARG A 341 9.09 -0.07 -4.40
C ARG A 341 8.23 -1.18 -3.85
N PHE A 342 7.16 -0.83 -3.13
CA PHE A 342 6.26 -1.82 -2.53
C PHE A 342 5.49 -2.61 -3.58
N GLY A 343 5.01 -1.97 -4.64
CA GLY A 343 4.39 -2.67 -5.78
C GLY A 343 5.32 -3.74 -6.34
N ARG A 344 6.61 -3.39 -6.51
CA ARG A 344 7.63 -4.33 -6.99
C ARG A 344 8.00 -5.42 -5.98
N TRP A 345 7.97 -5.13 -4.68
CA TRP A 345 8.10 -6.16 -3.64
C TRP A 345 6.98 -7.19 -3.70
N GLN A 346 5.74 -6.75 -3.97
CA GLN A 346 4.58 -7.65 -4.09
C GLN A 346 4.63 -8.57 -5.32
N ARG A 347 5.54 -8.32 -6.27
CA ARG A 347 5.87 -9.28 -7.36
C ARG A 347 6.68 -10.47 -6.86
N ILE A 348 7.45 -10.27 -5.78
CA ILE A 348 8.28 -11.30 -5.12
C ILE A 348 7.47 -11.98 -4.01
N ALA A 349 6.77 -11.20 -3.21
CA ALA A 349 6.18 -11.61 -1.95
C ALA A 349 4.74 -11.09 -1.84
N PRO A 350 3.75 -11.82 -2.37
CA PRO A 350 2.35 -11.41 -2.33
C PRO A 350 1.79 -11.37 -0.90
N ALA A 351 0.95 -10.38 -0.61
CA ALA A 351 0.19 -10.28 0.64
C ALA A 351 -0.67 -11.53 0.89
N PHE A 352 -0.92 -11.84 2.16
CA PHE A 352 -1.57 -13.10 2.52
C PHE A 352 -2.56 -12.97 3.69
N ALA A 353 -3.60 -13.80 3.63
CA ALA A 353 -4.79 -13.77 4.48
C ALA A 353 -4.47 -13.76 5.96
N ALA A 354 -5.22 -13.02 6.78
CA ALA A 354 -4.99 -12.85 8.22
C ALA A 354 -4.94 -14.16 9.02
N GLY A 355 -5.60 -15.21 8.52
CA GLY A 355 -5.61 -16.55 9.10
C GLY A 355 -4.37 -17.40 8.82
N VAL A 356 -3.53 -16.99 7.87
CA VAL A 356 -2.39 -17.80 7.42
C VAL A 356 -1.19 -17.59 8.32
N GLY A 357 -0.76 -18.67 8.94
CA GLY A 357 0.50 -18.78 9.67
C GLY A 357 0.49 -18.09 11.05
N SER A 358 1.65 -18.03 11.69
CA SER A 358 1.79 -17.55 13.07
C SER A 358 2.04 -16.04 13.13
N TYR A 359 1.68 -15.44 14.27
CA TYR A 359 1.95 -14.05 14.58
C TYR A 359 2.41 -13.91 16.04
N VAL A 360 3.46 -13.11 16.24
CA VAL A 360 3.97 -12.77 17.57
C VAL A 360 4.28 -11.27 17.61
N ALA A 361 4.14 -10.68 18.79
CA ALA A 361 4.48 -9.29 19.06
C ALA A 361 5.25 -9.20 20.38
N SER A 362 6.06 -8.15 20.53
CA SER A 362 6.67 -7.83 21.82
C SER A 362 5.62 -7.50 22.87
N GLU A 363 5.95 -7.75 24.14
CA GLU A 363 5.13 -7.30 25.27
C GLU A 363 5.24 -5.78 25.48
N ASP A 364 6.37 -5.20 25.06
CA ASP A 364 6.61 -3.76 25.13
C ASP A 364 5.94 -3.03 23.96
N ASP A 365 5.15 -2.02 24.32
CA ASP A 365 4.56 -1.04 23.40
C ASP A 365 5.43 0.22 23.32
N LEU A 366 5.56 0.78 22.11
CA LEU A 366 6.07 2.14 21.92
C LEU A 366 4.89 3.09 21.75
N ILE A 367 4.95 4.23 22.44
CA ILE A 367 3.91 5.26 22.41
C ILE A 367 4.38 6.46 21.60
N ASP A 368 3.56 6.86 20.65
CA ASP A 368 3.70 8.07 19.86
C ASP A 368 2.61 9.05 20.22
N CYS A 369 2.95 10.34 20.26
CA CYS A 369 1.98 11.37 20.60
C CYS A 369 2.26 12.71 19.93
N TYR A 370 1.19 13.47 19.71
CA TYR A 370 1.28 14.76 19.03
C TYR A 370 0.16 15.74 19.48
N PRO A 371 0.48 17.01 19.78
CA PRO A 371 -0.51 18.06 20.02
C PRO A 371 -1.13 18.53 18.70
N HIS A 372 -2.38 18.16 18.44
CA HIS A 372 -3.05 18.44 17.17
C HIS A 372 -3.69 19.83 17.14
N THR A 373 -3.61 20.46 15.98
CA THR A 373 -4.31 21.70 15.63
C THR A 373 -5.37 21.45 14.57
N GLU A 374 -6.14 22.49 14.24
CA GLU A 374 -7.10 22.44 13.13
C GLU A 374 -6.45 22.13 11.78
N LYS A 375 -5.14 22.39 11.61
CA LYS A 375 -4.42 22.12 10.37
C LYS A 375 -4.02 20.65 10.21
N ASP A 376 -4.07 19.87 11.29
CA ASP A 376 -3.40 18.58 11.32
C ASP A 376 -4.31 17.40 10.93
N THR A 377 -5.62 17.52 11.10
CA THR A 377 -6.56 16.42 10.79
C THR A 377 -7.97 16.95 10.63
N TRP A 378 -8.87 16.19 10.00
CA TRP A 378 -10.30 16.51 9.91
C TRP A 378 -11.07 16.24 11.22
N PHE A 379 -10.46 15.58 12.21
CA PHE A 379 -11.13 15.13 13.43
C PHE A 379 -11.19 16.22 14.51
N LYS A 380 -12.22 17.07 14.46
CA LYS A 380 -12.36 18.24 15.37
C LYS A 380 -12.18 17.96 16.86
N ALA A 381 -12.53 16.78 17.35
CA ALA A 381 -12.48 16.47 18.78
C ALA A 381 -11.06 16.46 19.37
N VAL A 382 -10.01 16.33 18.53
CA VAL A 382 -8.59 16.35 18.95
C VAL A 382 -7.96 17.74 18.92
N TYR A 383 -8.63 18.75 18.35
CA TYR A 383 -8.04 20.09 18.21
C TYR A 383 -7.72 20.69 19.58
N GLY A 384 -6.49 21.18 19.73
CA GLY A 384 -5.97 21.73 20.99
C GLY A 384 -5.63 20.68 22.04
N LYS A 385 -5.64 19.38 21.68
CA LYS A 385 -5.31 18.26 22.57
C LYS A 385 -4.12 17.46 22.04
N THR A 386 -3.44 16.80 22.95
CA THR A 386 -2.44 15.77 22.60
C THR A 386 -3.15 14.44 22.40
N ALA A 387 -2.95 13.84 21.23
CA ALA A 387 -3.38 12.48 20.96
C ALA A 387 -2.21 11.53 21.19
N PHE A 388 -2.50 10.37 21.77
CA PHE A 388 -1.55 9.30 22.05
C PHE A 388 -2.01 8.03 21.36
N GLN A 389 -1.07 7.29 20.75
CA GLN A 389 -1.29 5.98 20.17
C GLN A 389 -0.12 5.07 20.57
N SER A 390 -0.36 3.78 20.77
CA SER A 390 0.71 2.79 20.93
C SER A 390 0.62 1.72 19.86
N ALA A 391 1.73 1.02 19.67
CA ALA A 391 1.81 -0.27 18.98
C ALA A 391 2.95 -1.08 19.59
N PRO A 392 2.95 -2.42 19.45
CA PRO A 392 4.08 -3.23 19.87
C PRO A 392 5.38 -2.76 19.22
N ALA A 393 6.45 -2.68 20.00
CA ALA A 393 7.77 -2.28 19.51
C ALA A 393 8.26 -3.16 18.36
N ILE A 394 7.97 -4.47 18.46
CA ILE A 394 8.41 -5.48 17.50
C ILE A 394 7.22 -6.38 17.15
N MET A 395 6.98 -6.58 15.86
CA MET A 395 5.94 -7.47 15.33
C MET A 395 6.56 -8.47 14.36
N ALA A 396 6.18 -9.74 14.44
CA ALA A 396 6.65 -10.75 13.50
C ALA A 396 5.57 -11.75 13.06
N ARG A 397 5.65 -12.17 11.79
CA ARG A 397 4.73 -13.13 11.18
C ARG A 397 5.49 -14.31 10.56
N ASN A 398 5.10 -15.54 10.90
CA ASN A 398 5.76 -16.79 10.46
C ASN A 398 7.26 -16.90 10.82
N MET A 399 7.72 -16.13 11.81
CA MET A 399 9.09 -16.17 12.28
C MET A 399 9.21 -15.63 13.71
N PRO A 400 10.32 -15.90 14.42
CA PRO A 400 10.59 -15.30 15.72
C PRO A 400 10.72 -13.77 15.66
N LEU A 401 10.51 -13.11 16.79
CA LEU A 401 10.74 -11.66 16.91
C LEU A 401 12.21 -11.32 16.59
N PRO A 402 12.47 -10.30 15.75
CA PRO A 402 13.79 -9.70 15.63
C PRO A 402 14.33 -9.24 16.98
N ARG A 403 15.65 -9.30 17.17
CA ARG A 403 16.32 -8.64 18.30
C ARG A 403 16.69 -7.22 17.92
N VAL A 404 16.34 -6.26 18.76
CA VAL A 404 16.62 -4.83 18.53
C VAL A 404 17.55 -4.32 19.62
N GLU A 405 18.70 -3.80 19.23
CA GLU A 405 19.70 -3.20 20.10
C GLU A 405 19.82 -1.71 19.73
N VAL A 406 19.48 -0.82 20.66
CA VAL A 406 19.43 0.63 20.41
C VAL A 406 19.82 1.42 21.65
N GLN A 407 20.44 2.58 21.44
CA GLN A 407 20.65 3.59 22.47
C GLN A 407 19.67 4.74 22.22
N GLY A 408 18.81 5.03 23.20
CA GLY A 408 17.78 6.05 23.07
C GLY A 408 16.50 5.52 22.43
N ASP A 409 15.91 6.28 21.51
CA ASP A 409 14.64 5.93 20.90
C ASP A 409 14.75 4.71 19.97
N ALA A 410 13.86 3.73 20.18
CA ALA A 410 13.72 2.60 19.28
C ALA A 410 12.81 2.93 18.09
N PRO A 411 13.15 2.46 16.86
CA PRO A 411 12.17 2.39 15.77
C PRO A 411 11.15 1.29 16.06
N TYR A 412 10.03 1.31 15.35
CA TYR A 412 9.20 0.12 15.24
C TYR A 412 9.89 -0.87 14.31
N VAL A 413 9.82 -2.17 14.63
CA VAL A 413 10.42 -3.23 13.80
C VAL A 413 9.39 -4.28 13.45
N MET A 414 9.26 -4.59 12.17
CA MET A 414 8.35 -5.62 11.66
C MET A 414 9.13 -6.62 10.82
N ALA A 415 8.78 -7.90 10.92
CA ALA A 415 9.38 -8.92 10.08
C ALA A 415 8.40 -10.03 9.71
N SER A 416 8.59 -10.62 8.53
CA SER A 416 7.78 -11.78 8.14
C SER A 416 8.52 -12.76 7.26
N THR A 417 8.18 -14.04 7.39
CA THR A 417 8.41 -15.03 6.34
C THR A 417 7.11 -15.20 5.55
N TYR A 418 7.14 -14.88 4.27
CA TYR A 418 5.99 -15.01 3.40
C TYR A 418 5.71 -16.49 3.08
N PRO A 419 4.44 -16.88 2.86
CA PRO A 419 4.08 -18.27 2.58
C PRO A 419 4.79 -18.87 1.36
N ASN A 420 5.18 -18.04 0.38
CA ASN A 420 5.91 -18.47 -0.81
C ASN A 420 7.44 -18.50 -0.63
N GLY A 421 7.97 -18.19 0.56
CA GLY A 421 9.39 -18.34 0.89
C GLY A 421 10.15 -17.05 1.23
N PRO A 422 9.97 -15.90 0.56
CA PRO A 422 10.72 -14.68 0.87
C PRO A 422 10.59 -14.21 2.32
N VAL A 423 11.61 -13.53 2.82
CA VAL A 423 11.60 -12.91 4.15
C VAL A 423 11.60 -11.39 3.98
N CYS A 424 10.89 -10.67 4.85
CA CYS A 424 10.95 -9.21 4.93
C CYS A 424 11.36 -8.78 6.34
N VAL A 425 12.15 -7.69 6.40
CA VAL A 425 12.35 -6.91 7.61
C VAL A 425 12.14 -5.44 7.28
N ALA A 426 11.40 -4.74 8.14
CA ALA A 426 11.07 -3.33 7.98
C ALA A 426 11.28 -2.59 9.31
N THR A 427 11.70 -1.34 9.20
CA THR A 427 11.72 -0.38 10.31
C THR A 427 10.80 0.79 9.98
N GLU A 428 10.13 1.35 10.98
CA GLU A 428 9.31 2.55 10.83
C GLU A 428 9.65 3.62 11.87
N GLY A 429 9.48 4.88 11.47
CA GLY A 429 9.75 6.08 12.24
C GLY A 429 8.79 6.27 13.41
N ARG A 430 9.02 7.37 14.12
CA ARG A 430 8.37 7.72 15.38
C ARG A 430 7.87 9.15 15.33
N VAL A 431 6.87 9.45 16.15
CA VAL A 431 6.32 10.78 16.36
C VAL A 431 6.43 11.18 17.82
N LYS A 432 6.95 12.39 18.05
CA LYS A 432 6.96 13.04 19.37
C LYS A 432 6.43 14.47 19.28
N PRO A 433 5.97 15.08 20.39
CA PRO A 433 5.45 16.44 20.38
C PRO A 433 6.41 17.48 19.81
N GLY A 434 7.71 17.36 20.10
CA GLY A 434 8.75 18.26 19.58
C GLY A 434 9.28 17.88 18.19
N ASP A 435 8.92 16.70 17.68
CA ASP A 435 9.38 16.22 16.38
C ASP A 435 8.29 15.38 15.70
N GLN A 436 7.53 16.05 14.83
CA GLN A 436 6.39 15.50 14.10
C GLN A 436 6.67 14.17 13.39
N TRP A 437 7.93 13.88 13.06
CA TRP A 437 8.36 12.64 12.45
C TRP A 437 9.89 12.52 12.48
N PHE A 438 10.43 11.39 12.93
CA PHE A 438 11.85 11.07 12.86
C PHE A 438 12.10 9.58 12.69
N HIS A 439 13.32 9.21 12.28
CA HIS A 439 13.72 7.83 12.03
C HIS A 439 14.83 7.40 13.00
N PRO A 440 14.48 6.86 14.18
CA PRO A 440 15.49 6.25 15.04
C PRO A 440 16.15 5.07 14.32
N ARG A 441 17.43 4.85 14.59
CA ARG A 441 18.23 3.78 13.98
C ARG A 441 18.66 2.81 15.07
N ALA A 442 18.53 1.53 14.76
CA ALA A 442 18.91 0.45 15.67
C ALA A 442 19.72 -0.61 14.94
N ARG A 443 20.45 -1.41 15.73
CA ARG A 443 20.99 -2.68 15.27
C ARG A 443 19.89 -3.74 15.36
N VAL A 444 19.45 -4.26 14.22
CA VAL A 444 18.37 -5.23 14.12
C VAL A 444 18.95 -6.58 13.74
N THR A 445 18.65 -7.64 14.49
CA THR A 445 19.04 -9.01 14.17
C THR A 445 17.83 -9.87 13.83
N LEU A 446 17.87 -10.48 12.64
CA LEU A 446 16.82 -11.33 12.07
C LEU A 446 17.30 -12.78 11.98
N GLN A 447 16.42 -13.74 12.28
CA GLN A 447 16.69 -15.17 12.04
C GLN A 447 16.05 -15.62 10.73
N VAL A 448 16.86 -16.16 9.82
CA VAL A 448 16.42 -16.65 8.51
C VAL A 448 16.80 -18.13 8.38
N LYS A 449 15.87 -18.96 7.90
CA LYS A 449 16.10 -20.40 7.85
C LYS A 449 17.10 -20.77 6.76
N ASP A 450 16.94 -20.21 5.57
CA ASP A 450 17.72 -20.58 4.40
C ASP A 450 18.33 -19.33 3.73
N ALA A 451 19.65 -19.38 3.49
CA ALA A 451 20.40 -18.32 2.84
C ALA A 451 20.00 -18.06 1.37
N THR A 452 19.31 -19.00 0.73
CA THR A 452 18.81 -18.85 -0.64
C THR A 452 17.50 -18.05 -0.72
N GLN A 453 16.82 -17.84 0.41
CA GLN A 453 15.60 -17.03 0.46
C GLN A 453 15.89 -15.60 0.02
N VAL A 454 14.97 -15.04 -0.77
CA VAL A 454 14.98 -13.63 -1.12
C VAL A 454 14.59 -12.80 0.11
N ILE A 455 15.35 -11.76 0.42
CA ILE A 455 15.15 -10.94 1.63
C ILE A 455 14.84 -9.50 1.24
N GLY A 456 13.64 -9.01 1.55
CA GLY A 456 13.24 -7.60 1.45
C GLY A 456 13.67 -6.82 2.69
N ILE A 457 14.23 -5.63 2.49
CA ILE A 457 14.74 -4.75 3.54
C ILE A 457 14.16 -3.35 3.33
N PHE A 458 13.45 -2.82 4.32
CA PHE A 458 12.77 -1.53 4.27
C PHE A 458 13.08 -0.64 5.48
N GLY A 459 13.28 0.65 5.23
CA GLY A 459 13.51 1.65 6.28
C GLY A 459 14.97 1.75 6.73
N HIS A 460 15.20 2.51 7.81
CA HIS A 460 16.53 2.92 8.24
C HIS A 460 17.07 2.06 9.38
N TYR A 461 18.35 1.71 9.26
CA TYR A 461 19.06 0.90 10.25
C TYR A 461 20.34 1.62 10.69
N ASP A 462 20.85 1.23 11.86
CA ASP A 462 22.27 1.41 12.17
C ASP A 462 23.06 0.25 11.56
N GLU A 463 22.61 -0.98 11.84
CA GLU A 463 23.16 -2.22 11.30
C GLU A 463 22.04 -3.26 11.17
N LEU A 464 21.99 -4.00 10.06
CA LEU A 464 21.15 -5.18 9.92
C LEU A 464 22.02 -6.44 9.98
N VAL A 465 21.66 -7.35 10.88
CA VAL A 465 22.32 -8.64 11.07
C VAL A 465 21.34 -9.75 10.72
N ILE A 466 21.74 -10.65 9.82
CA ILE A 466 20.94 -11.79 9.41
C ILE A 466 21.67 -13.06 9.87
N GLU A 467 21.02 -13.82 10.75
CA GLU A 467 21.51 -15.09 11.28
C GLU A 467 20.82 -16.23 10.54
N PHE A 468 21.61 -17.04 9.83
CA PHE A 468 21.13 -18.20 9.09
C PHE A 468 21.23 -19.48 9.92
N ALA A 469 20.36 -20.46 9.63
CA ALA A 469 20.44 -21.76 10.29
C ALA A 469 21.78 -22.46 10.01
N GLU A 470 22.24 -22.38 8.76
CA GLU A 470 23.50 -22.99 8.30
C GLU A 470 24.63 -21.96 8.14
N PRO A 471 25.90 -22.38 8.27
CA PRO A 471 27.04 -21.51 7.99
C PRO A 471 27.04 -21.03 6.53
N LEU A 472 27.47 -19.78 6.31
CA LEU A 472 27.60 -19.15 4.99
C LEU A 472 28.89 -19.56 4.26
N ASN A 473 29.31 -20.81 4.41
CA ASN A 473 30.47 -21.35 3.72
C ASN A 473 30.17 -21.47 2.22
N GLY A 474 31.08 -20.99 1.38
CA GLY A 474 30.94 -21.11 -0.08
C GLY A 474 29.96 -20.14 -0.73
N ILE A 475 29.55 -19.06 -0.05
CA ILE A 475 28.80 -17.98 -0.72
C ILE A 475 29.73 -17.27 -1.71
N ALA A 476 29.41 -17.35 -2.99
CA ALA A 476 30.15 -16.70 -4.07
C ALA A 476 29.84 -15.20 -4.14
N ASN A 477 28.56 -14.84 -4.02
CA ASN A 477 28.09 -13.46 -4.17
C ASN A 477 26.95 -13.11 -3.21
N VAL A 478 26.88 -11.84 -2.82
CA VAL A 478 25.76 -11.23 -2.10
C VAL A 478 25.19 -10.14 -3.01
N TRP A 479 24.03 -10.41 -3.61
CA TRP A 479 23.38 -9.50 -4.54
C TRP A 479 22.37 -8.62 -3.82
N ALA A 480 22.41 -7.32 -4.10
CA ALA A 480 21.50 -6.33 -3.56
C ALA A 480 20.96 -5.42 -4.65
N GLN A 481 19.67 -5.09 -4.59
CA GLN A 481 18.99 -4.29 -5.62
C GLN A 481 17.97 -3.34 -4.98
N ASP A 482 18.02 -2.05 -5.33
CA ASP A 482 16.88 -1.15 -5.10
C ASP A 482 15.65 -1.78 -5.75
N LEU A 483 14.53 -1.88 -5.04
CA LEU A 483 13.29 -2.39 -5.62
C LEU A 483 12.84 -1.59 -6.85
N LEU A 484 13.30 -0.34 -7.02
CA LEU A 484 13.12 0.48 -8.21
C LEU A 484 14.14 0.24 -9.34
N SER A 485 15.27 -0.40 -9.09
CA SER A 485 16.25 -0.72 -10.13
C SER A 485 15.83 -1.95 -10.94
N ASP A 486 16.34 -2.08 -12.16
CA ASP A 486 16.26 -3.29 -12.99
C ASP A 486 17.50 -4.20 -12.85
N LYS A 487 18.47 -3.78 -12.03
CA LYS A 487 19.78 -4.44 -11.88
C LYS A 487 20.20 -4.53 -10.43
N ALA A 488 20.72 -5.69 -10.05
CA ALA A 488 21.42 -5.89 -8.79
C ALA A 488 22.90 -5.49 -8.85
N ARG A 489 23.45 -5.17 -7.68
CA ARG A 489 24.86 -4.92 -7.41
C ARG A 489 25.40 -6.02 -6.52
N ASP A 490 26.59 -6.51 -6.82
CA ASP A 490 27.32 -7.38 -5.90
C ASP A 490 27.91 -6.54 -4.77
N ILE A 491 27.50 -6.84 -3.54
CA ILE A 491 27.91 -6.15 -2.32
C ILE A 491 28.77 -7.03 -1.41
N SER A 492 29.28 -8.16 -1.89
CA SER A 492 30.06 -9.12 -1.09
C SER A 492 31.24 -8.49 -0.35
N ARG A 493 31.85 -7.44 -0.93
CA ARG A 493 32.97 -6.70 -0.34
C ARG A 493 32.56 -5.55 0.59
N LEU A 494 31.27 -5.25 0.67
CA LEU A 494 30.70 -4.14 1.44
C LEU A 494 29.96 -4.62 2.69
N VAL A 495 29.83 -5.94 2.86
CA VAL A 495 29.17 -6.61 3.97
C VAL A 495 30.18 -7.48 4.73
N LYS A 496 29.81 -7.88 5.95
CA LYS A 496 30.63 -8.79 6.76
C LYS A 496 29.93 -10.13 6.90
N ILE A 497 30.62 -11.19 6.48
CA ILE A 497 30.18 -12.58 6.68
C ILE A 497 31.07 -13.21 7.77
N LYS A 498 30.45 -13.78 8.81
CA LYS A 498 31.13 -14.53 9.87
C LYS A 498 30.31 -15.73 10.31
N GLY A 499 30.74 -16.93 9.93
CA GLY A 499 30.03 -18.17 10.24
C GLY A 499 28.62 -18.13 9.65
N HIS A 500 27.61 -18.04 10.51
CA HIS A 500 26.19 -18.04 10.14
C HIS A 500 25.62 -16.62 9.97
N ARG A 501 26.46 -15.58 10.14
CA ARG A 501 26.00 -14.19 10.18
C ARG A 501 26.41 -13.42 8.94
N LEU A 502 25.45 -12.71 8.35
CA LEU A 502 25.66 -11.61 7.42
C LEU A 502 25.35 -10.30 8.13
N THR A 503 26.23 -9.32 8.02
CA THR A 503 26.06 -7.99 8.62
C THR A 503 26.16 -6.92 7.55
N ILE A 504 25.13 -6.07 7.49
CA ILE A 504 24.95 -5.03 6.48
C ILE A 504 24.90 -3.66 7.20
N PRO A 505 25.83 -2.74 6.89
CA PRO A 505 25.80 -1.40 7.46
C PRO A 505 24.55 -0.62 7.02
N GLY A 506 23.92 0.12 7.93
CA GLY A 506 22.72 0.92 7.64
C GLY A 506 22.92 1.93 6.51
N ARG A 507 24.09 2.58 6.45
CA ARG A 507 24.45 3.49 5.35
C ARG A 507 24.41 2.84 3.96
N LEU A 508 24.73 1.54 3.89
CA LEU A 508 24.69 0.79 2.63
C LEU A 508 23.25 0.49 2.21
N ILE A 509 22.37 0.22 3.18
CA ILE A 509 20.92 0.07 2.95
C ILE A 509 20.35 1.39 2.42
N ASP A 510 20.72 2.52 3.02
CA ASP A 510 20.29 3.85 2.55
C ASP A 510 20.75 4.12 1.11
N GLU A 511 22.05 3.94 0.83
CA GLU A 511 22.65 4.17 -0.51
C GLU A 511 21.98 3.29 -1.57
N LEU A 512 21.87 1.99 -1.33
CA LEU A 512 21.36 1.05 -2.33
C LEU A 512 19.86 1.13 -2.47
N GLY A 513 19.12 1.17 -1.36
CA GLY A 513 17.66 1.17 -1.34
C GLY A 513 17.02 2.47 -1.81
N THR A 514 17.82 3.50 -2.12
CA THR A 514 17.38 4.75 -2.75
C THR A 514 18.05 5.05 -4.10
N SER A 515 18.97 4.19 -4.56
CA SER A 515 19.82 4.43 -5.73
C SER A 515 19.07 4.64 -7.05
N ALA A 516 17.83 4.14 -7.17
CA ALA A 516 16.99 4.30 -8.35
C ALA A 516 15.76 5.20 -8.08
N GLY A 517 15.81 6.02 -7.03
CA GLY A 517 14.80 7.03 -6.71
C GLY A 517 14.80 8.20 -7.69
N ASP A 518 13.65 8.82 -7.84
CA ASP A 518 13.46 10.02 -8.64
C ASP A 518 14.10 11.23 -7.94
N ARG A 519 14.42 12.26 -8.74
CA ARG A 519 14.99 13.50 -8.20
C ARG A 519 14.01 14.15 -7.22
N ASP A 520 14.56 14.62 -6.10
CA ASP A 520 13.83 15.32 -5.01
C ASP A 520 12.80 14.45 -4.24
N ASP A 521 12.67 13.16 -4.57
CA ASP A 521 11.95 12.18 -3.74
C ASP A 521 12.81 11.82 -2.52
N ILE A 522 12.20 11.83 -1.33
CA ILE A 522 12.86 11.61 -0.03
C ILE A 522 12.44 10.30 0.63
N SER A 523 11.94 9.35 -0.18
CA SER A 523 11.51 8.02 0.24
C SER A 523 12.54 7.33 1.13
N VAL A 524 12.05 6.60 2.13
CA VAL A 524 12.91 5.68 2.89
C VAL A 524 13.41 4.55 1.96
N PRO A 525 14.58 3.95 2.25
CA PRO A 525 15.13 2.90 1.41
C PRO A 525 14.23 1.66 1.38
N GLY A 526 14.16 1.02 0.21
CA GLY A 526 13.55 -0.29 0.02
C GLY A 526 14.35 -1.10 -0.99
N MET A 527 14.89 -2.23 -0.57
CA MET A 527 15.77 -3.06 -1.39
C MET A 527 15.49 -4.55 -1.19
N VAL A 528 15.99 -5.35 -2.12
CA VAL A 528 15.99 -6.81 -2.05
C VAL A 528 17.42 -7.34 -2.04
N LEU A 529 17.64 -8.41 -1.29
CA LEU A 529 18.90 -9.12 -1.11
C LEU A 529 18.74 -10.60 -1.46
N GLN A 530 19.74 -11.18 -2.12
CA GLN A 530 19.84 -12.63 -2.33
C GLN A 530 21.30 -13.09 -2.24
N LEU A 531 21.55 -14.20 -1.55
CA LEU A 531 22.87 -14.82 -1.49
C LEU A 531 22.96 -15.94 -2.53
N GLN A 532 24.07 -15.98 -3.25
CA GLN A 532 24.37 -17.01 -4.24
C GLN A 532 25.52 -17.88 -3.74
N LYS A 533 25.29 -19.19 -3.69
CA LYS A 533 26.33 -20.20 -3.43
C LYS A 533 27.12 -20.51 -4.70
#